data_AF-A0A242D9Q0-F1
#
_entry.id   AF-A0A242D9Q0-F1
#
_cell.length_a   1.000
_cell.length_b   1.000
_cell.length_c   1.000
_cell.angle_alpha   90.00
_cell.angle_beta   90.00
_cell.angle_gamma   90.00
#
_symmetry.space_group_name_H-M   'P 1'
#
loop_
_entity.id
_entity.type
_entity.pdbx_description
1 polymer ?
#
loop_
_entity_poly.entity_id
_entity_poly.type
_entity_poly.pdbx_seq_one_letter_code
_entity_poly.pdbx_strand_id
1 'polypeptide(L)'
;MACSGILLIGINRYVLKINDHALSFLLGLFISLTTIFVINIFRNRRTMNDPEKLKLHRITHTDERNIEIGSRAMYFTTYVMIFVLVILAMIGSFVSQQLMYTASGLMNVFLISYLIFYFYFKKKL
;
A
#
# COMPACT_ATOMS: atom_id res chain seq x y z
N MET A 1 -3.08 0.45 12.42
CA MET A 1 -3.33 1.09 13.72
C MET A 1 -2.96 2.57 13.71
N ALA A 2 -1.74 2.96 13.30
CA ALA A 2 -1.32 4.37 13.26
C ALA A 2 -2.27 5.29 12.44
N CYS A 3 -2.65 4.92 11.22
CA CYS A 3 -3.50 5.76 10.37
C CYS A 3 -4.93 5.96 10.90
N SER A 4 -5.52 4.93 11.53
CA SER A 4 -6.84 5.04 12.19
C SER A 4 -6.78 5.94 13.44
N GLY A 5 -5.69 5.83 14.22
CA GLY A 5 -5.42 6.74 15.33
C GLY A 5 -5.23 8.19 14.90
N ILE A 6 -4.49 8.43 13.80
CA ILE A 6 -4.29 9.77 13.23
C ILE A 6 -5.60 10.38 12.75
N LEU A 7 -6.50 9.60 12.13
CA LEU A 7 -7.83 10.08 11.76
C LEU A 7 -8.65 10.50 13.00
N LEU A 8 -8.76 9.62 14.00
CA LEU A 8 -9.55 9.89 15.21
C LEU A 8 -9.01 11.10 16.00
N ILE A 9 -7.68 11.23 16.11
CA ILE A 9 -7.04 12.38 16.75
C ILE A 9 -7.24 13.65 15.92
N GLY A 10 -7.07 13.55 14.60
CA GLY A 10 -7.24 14.66 13.66
C GLY A 10 -8.64 15.26 13.70
N ILE A 11 -9.68 14.43 13.77
CA ILE A 11 -11.08 14.88 13.84
C ILE A 11 -11.44 15.49 15.19
N ASN A 12 -10.89 14.95 16.28
CA ASN A 12 -11.16 15.47 17.63
C ASN A 12 -10.38 16.77 17.93
N ARG A 13 -9.22 16.98 17.31
CA ARG A 13 -8.35 18.15 17.53
C ARG A 13 -8.51 19.25 16.49
N TYR A 14 -8.83 18.91 15.24
CA TYR A 14 -9.06 19.87 14.16
C TYR A 14 -10.53 19.84 13.77
N VAL A 15 -11.18 21.00 13.66
CA VAL A 15 -12.55 21.17 13.14
C VAL A 15 -12.55 20.93 11.62
N LEU A 16 -12.08 19.77 11.19
CA LEU A 16 -12.27 19.25 9.85
C LEU A 16 -13.68 18.68 9.83
N LYS A 17 -14.62 19.44 9.27
CA LYS A 17 -16.01 19.03 9.05
C LYS A 17 -16.06 17.98 7.94
N ILE A 18 -15.45 16.82 8.19
CA ILE A 18 -15.51 15.65 7.31
C ILE A 18 -16.96 15.16 7.33
N ASN A 19 -17.50 14.88 6.15
CA ASN A 19 -18.83 14.27 6.03
C ASN A 19 -18.85 12.94 6.79
N ASP A 20 -19.85 12.70 7.64
CA ASP A 20 -20.01 11.47 8.43
C ASP A 20 -19.97 10.20 7.56
N HIS A 21 -20.40 10.31 6.30
CA HIS A 21 -20.26 9.24 5.32
C HIS A 21 -18.80 8.94 4.95
N ALA A 22 -17.99 9.97 4.71
CA ALA A 22 -16.57 9.82 4.39
C ALA A 22 -15.78 9.28 5.59
N LEU A 23 -16.13 9.73 6.80
CA LEU A 23 -15.59 9.19 8.05
C LEU A 23 -15.81 7.68 8.15
N SER A 24 -17.08 7.26 8.04
CA SER A 24 -17.47 5.86 8.21
C SER A 24 -16.80 4.96 7.16
N PHE A 25 -16.71 5.45 5.92
CA PHE A 25 -15.99 4.77 4.85
C PHE A 25 -14.50 4.59 5.17
N LEU A 26 -13.80 5.66 5.57
CA LEU A 26 -12.36 5.60 5.88
C LEU A 26 -12.07 4.69 7.08
N LEU A 27 -12.91 4.74 8.12
CA LEU A 27 -12.81 3.83 9.26
C LEU A 27 -13.00 2.37 8.83
N GLY A 28 -14.02 2.06 8.02
CA GLY A 28 -14.24 0.71 7.50
C GLY A 28 -13.08 0.19 6.65
N LEU A 29 -12.53 1.05 5.79
CA LEU A 29 -11.35 0.73 4.98
C LEU A 29 -10.14 0.42 5.88
N PHE A 30 -9.88 1.25 6.89
CA PHE A 30 -8.74 1.02 7.78
C PHE A 30 -8.91 -0.21 8.66
N ILE A 31 -10.12 -0.45 9.19
CA ILE A 31 -10.41 -1.65 9.99
C ILE A 31 -10.20 -2.90 9.13
N SER A 32 -10.75 -2.97 7.93
CA SER A 32 -10.61 -4.14 7.05
C SER A 32 -9.14 -4.43 6.69
N LEU A 33 -8.36 -3.41 6.34
CA LEU A 33 -6.92 -3.57 6.09
C LEU A 33 -6.19 -4.09 7.34
N THR A 34 -6.51 -3.54 8.53
CA THR A 34 -5.88 -4.01 9.76
C THR A 34 -6.25 -5.45 10.10
N THR A 35 -7.49 -5.87 9.86
CA THR A 35 -7.94 -7.25 10.10
C THR A 35 -7.19 -8.23 9.22
N ILE A 36 -7.08 -7.95 7.91
CA ILE A 36 -6.33 -8.81 6.97
C ILE A 36 -4.85 -8.91 7.39
N PHE A 37 -4.25 -7.78 7.80
CA PHE A 37 -2.87 -7.75 8.28
C PHE A 37 -2.68 -8.62 9.53
N VAL A 38 -3.58 -8.49 10.51
CA VAL A 38 -3.54 -9.29 11.75
C VAL A 38 -3.69 -10.79 11.44
N ILE A 39 -4.64 -11.17 10.58
CA ILE A 39 -4.83 -12.56 10.15
C ILE A 39 -3.55 -13.11 9.51
N ASN A 40 -2.90 -12.35 8.64
CA ASN A 40 -1.64 -12.75 8.01
C ASN A 40 -0.51 -12.93 9.03
N ILE A 41 -0.40 -12.07 10.04
CA ILE A 41 0.58 -12.24 11.13
C ILE A 41 0.32 -13.53 11.90
N PHE A 42 -0.92 -13.81 12.29
CA PHE A 42 -1.25 -15.04 13.00
C PHE A 42 -0.98 -16.28 12.14
N ARG A 43 -1.33 -16.24 10.86
CA ARG A 43 -1.05 -17.33 9.92
C ARG A 43 0.45 -17.55 9.74
N ASN A 44 1.23 -16.48 9.65
CA ASN A 44 2.69 -16.55 9.56
C ASN A 44 3.30 -17.13 10.84
N ARG A 45 2.88 -16.68 12.03
CA ARG A 45 3.33 -17.24 13.31
C ARG A 45 3.02 -18.74 13.43
N ARG A 46 1.83 -19.16 13.01
CA ARG A 46 1.45 -20.59 12.99
C ARG A 46 2.31 -21.40 12.02
N THR A 47 2.64 -20.84 10.86
CA THR A 47 3.55 -21.45 9.88
C THR A 47 4.97 -21.55 10.43
N MET A 48 5.41 -20.56 11.21
CA MET A 48 6.72 -20.57 11.86
C MET A 48 6.89 -21.63 12.95
N ASN A 49 5.80 -21.95 13.65
CA ASN A 49 5.82 -22.95 14.72
C ASN A 49 5.79 -24.39 14.22
N ASP A 50 5.48 -24.62 12.93
CA ASP A 50 5.41 -25.95 12.32
C ASP A 50 6.63 -26.17 11.40
N PRO A 51 7.59 -27.03 11.79
CA PRO A 51 8.84 -27.20 11.06
C PRO A 51 8.66 -27.77 9.64
N GLU A 52 7.62 -28.56 9.39
CA GLU A 52 7.34 -29.10 8.05
C GLU A 52 6.77 -28.02 7.14
N LYS A 53 5.80 -27.24 7.63
CA LYS A 53 5.26 -26.11 6.87
C LYS A 53 6.32 -25.04 6.62
N LEU A 54 7.22 -24.81 7.57
CA LEU A 54 8.32 -23.86 7.42
C LEU A 54 9.31 -24.30 6.32
N LYS A 55 9.63 -25.60 6.23
CA LYS A 55 10.49 -26.14 5.17
C LYS A 55 9.86 -25.97 3.80
N LEU A 56 8.59 -26.34 3.64
CA LEU A 56 7.85 -26.17 2.39
C LEU A 56 7.74 -24.70 1.98
N HIS A 57 7.47 -23.81 2.95
CA HIS A 57 7.40 -22.38 2.73
C HIS A 57 8.75 -21.80 2.28
N ARG A 58 9.87 -22.27 2.85
CA ARG A 58 11.21 -21.86 2.43
C ARG A 58 11.53 -22.34 1.01
N ILE A 59 11.25 -23.59 0.68
CA ILE A 59 11.47 -24.14 -0.67
C ILE A 59 10.69 -23.31 -1.69
N THR A 60 9.42 -23.02 -1.40
CA THR A 60 8.56 -22.25 -2.31
C THR A 60 9.04 -20.80 -2.48
N HIS A 61 9.52 -20.16 -1.42
CA HIS A 61 9.98 -18.76 -1.45
C HIS A 61 11.41 -18.57 -1.96
N THR A 62 12.26 -19.60 -1.89
CA THR A 62 13.64 -19.57 -2.38
C THR A 62 13.74 -20.07 -3.83
N ASP A 63 12.67 -20.64 -4.38
CA ASP A 63 12.59 -20.98 -5.80
C ASP A 63 12.73 -19.72 -6.67
N GLU A 64 13.80 -19.68 -7.47
CA GLU A 64 14.14 -18.58 -8.37
C GLU A 64 12.96 -18.24 -9.30
N ARG A 65 12.18 -19.23 -9.73
CA ARG A 65 11.03 -19.03 -10.60
C ARG A 65 9.93 -18.22 -9.91
N ASN A 66 9.65 -18.53 -8.64
CA ASN A 66 8.62 -17.81 -7.89
C ASN A 66 9.06 -16.38 -7.55
N ILE A 67 10.36 -16.17 -7.30
CA ILE A 67 10.95 -14.84 -7.12
C ILE A 67 10.79 -14.02 -8.41
N GLU A 68 11.08 -14.60 -9.57
CA GLU A 68 10.95 -13.92 -10.87
C GLU A 68 9.48 -13.60 -11.21
N ILE A 69 8.55 -14.55 -10.99
CA ILE A 69 7.13 -14.29 -11.19
C ILE A 69 6.68 -13.12 -10.29
N GLY A 70 7.10 -13.12 -9.02
CA GLY A 70 6.79 -12.04 -8.09
C GLY A 70 7.35 -10.69 -8.54
N SER A 71 8.61 -10.64 -9.00
CA SER A 71 9.24 -9.41 -9.47
C SER A 71 8.57 -8.87 -10.74
N ARG A 72 8.26 -9.73 -11.72
CA ARG A 72 7.53 -9.36 -12.94
C ARG A 72 6.13 -8.86 -12.61
N ALA A 73 5.40 -9.55 -11.73
CA ALA A 73 4.08 -9.12 -11.28
C ALA A 73 4.12 -7.74 -10.62
N MET A 74 5.11 -7.48 -9.76
CA MET A 74 5.33 -6.15 -9.16
C MET A 74 5.66 -5.07 -10.20
N TYR A 75 6.45 -5.40 -11.22
CA TYR A 75 6.74 -4.49 -12.33
C TYR A 75 5.48 -4.10 -13.09
N PHE A 76 4.68 -5.08 -13.54
CA PHE A 76 3.44 -4.81 -14.27
C PHE A 76 2.40 -4.09 -13.43
N THR A 77 2.23 -4.47 -12.16
CA THR A 77 1.29 -3.77 -11.26
C THR A 77 1.71 -2.33 -11.00
N THR A 78 3.02 -2.04 -10.97
CA THR A 78 3.53 -0.67 -10.90
C THR A 78 3.10 0.16 -12.11
N TYR A 79 3.23 -0.38 -13.33
CA TYR A 79 2.77 0.32 -14.54
C TYR A 79 1.26 0.56 -14.51
N VAL A 80 0.47 -0.44 -14.13
CA VAL A 80 -0.99 -0.30 -14.00
C VAL A 80 -1.34 0.77 -12.97
N MET A 81 -0.65 0.83 -11.82
CA MET A 81 -0.89 1.84 -10.79
C MET A 81 -0.61 3.26 -11.30
N ILE A 82 0.52 3.47 -11.98
CA ILE A 82 0.84 4.78 -12.59
C ILE A 82 -0.23 5.16 -13.61
N PHE A 83 -0.64 4.22 -14.47
CA PHE A 83 -1.67 4.46 -15.47
C PHE A 83 -3.01 4.87 -14.85
N VAL A 84 -3.45 4.19 -13.78
CA VAL A 84 -4.67 4.54 -13.04
C VAL A 84 -4.56 5.92 -12.40
N LEU A 85 -3.41 6.27 -11.82
CA LEU A 85 -3.19 7.61 -11.23
C LEU A 85 -3.21 8.72 -12.29
N VAL A 86 -2.69 8.47 -13.49
CA VAL A 86 -2.75 9.42 -14.62
C VAL A 86 -4.19 9.64 -15.06
N ILE A 87 -4.97 8.57 -15.22
CA ILE A 87 -6.41 8.68 -15.54
C ILE A 87 -7.14 9.45 -14.44
N LEU A 88 -6.86 9.14 -13.17
CA LEU A 88 -7.48 9.84 -12.04
C LEU A 88 -7.12 11.33 -12.02
N ALA A 89 -5.88 11.70 -12.33
CA ALA A 89 -5.47 13.10 -12.44
C ALA A 89 -6.17 13.80 -13.62
N MET A 90 -6.29 13.12 -14.76
CA MET A 90 -6.98 13.63 -15.95
C MET A 90 -8.47 13.85 -15.68
N ILE A 91 -9.19 12.85 -15.16
CA ILE A 91 -10.61 12.98 -14.76
C ILE A 91 -10.74 14.04 -13.65
N GLY A 92 -9.82 14.00 -12.68
CA GLY A 92 -9.77 14.95 -11.58
C GLY A 92 -9.65 16.39 -12.05
N SER A 93 -8.95 16.66 -13.15
CA SER A 93 -8.82 18.01 -13.72
C SER A 93 -10.18 18.63 -14.11
N PHE A 94 -11.14 17.80 -14.51
CA PHE A 94 -12.50 18.25 -14.86
C PHE A 94 -13.44 18.30 -13.64
N VAL A 95 -13.17 17.52 -12.60
CA VAL A 95 -14.05 17.41 -11.41
C VAL A 95 -13.63 18.40 -10.31
N SER A 96 -12.37 18.37 -9.89
CA SER A 96 -11.84 19.30 -8.90
C SER A 96 -10.31 19.40 -8.96
N GLN A 97 -9.81 20.63 -8.94
CA GLN A 97 -8.38 20.90 -8.97
C GLN A 97 -7.62 20.23 -7.79
N GLN A 98 -8.27 20.09 -6.63
CA GLN A 98 -7.71 19.39 -5.47
C GLN A 98 -7.48 17.90 -5.72
N LEU A 99 -8.41 17.21 -6.41
CA LEU A 99 -8.27 15.80 -6.76
C LEU A 99 -7.14 15.60 -7.76
N MET A 100 -7.03 16.48 -8.75
CA MET A 100 -5.92 16.49 -9.73
C MET A 100 -4.56 16.63 -9.03
N TYR A 101 -4.40 17.62 -8.14
CA TYR A 101 -3.16 17.83 -7.41
C TYR A 101 -2.82 16.67 -6.47
N THR A 102 -3.82 16.08 -5.84
CA THR A 102 -3.60 14.93 -4.93
C THR A 102 -3.14 13.70 -5.71
N ALA A 103 -3.80 13.36 -6.83
CA ALA A 103 -3.40 12.24 -7.69
C ALA A 103 -1.99 12.45 -8.28
N SER A 104 -1.70 13.65 -8.76
CA SER A 104 -0.38 14.02 -9.27
C SER A 104 0.68 13.99 -8.17
N GLY A 105 0.35 14.46 -6.96
CA GLY A 105 1.23 14.42 -5.80
C GLY A 105 1.60 13.00 -5.38
N LEU A 106 0.61 12.09 -5.33
CA LEU A 106 0.85 10.66 -5.05
C LEU A 106 1.77 10.01 -6.08
N MET A 107 1.59 10.34 -7.38
CA MET A 107 2.48 9.87 -8.44
C MET A 107 3.91 10.36 -8.24
N ASN A 108 4.10 11.64 -7.86
CA ASN A 108 5.43 12.19 -7.57
C ASN A 108 6.08 11.55 -6.34
N VAL A 109 5.32 11.34 -5.26
CA VAL A 109 5.82 10.64 -4.06
C VAL A 109 6.28 9.23 -4.42
N PHE A 110 5.51 8.51 -5.24
CA PHE A 110 5.90 7.19 -5.73
C PHE A 110 7.23 7.25 -6.50
N LEU A 111 7.36 8.14 -7.48
CA LEU A 111 8.58 8.29 -8.30
C LEU A 111 9.81 8.66 -7.45
N ILE A 112 9.68 9.64 -6.56
CA ILE A 112 10.78 10.06 -5.68
C ILE A 112 11.19 8.90 -4.77
N SER A 113 10.23 8.19 -4.18
CA SER A 113 10.53 7.03 -3.33
C SER A 113 11.26 5.94 -4.10
N TYR A 114 10.84 5.63 -5.33
CA TYR A 114 11.50 4.67 -6.19
C TYR A 114 12.94 5.09 -6.48
N LEU A 115 13.19 6.36 -6.83
CA LEU A 115 14.54 6.87 -7.08
C LEU A 115 15.43 6.76 -5.85
N ILE A 116 14.95 7.19 -4.67
CA ILE A 116 15.69 7.11 -3.41
C ILE A 116 16.07 5.66 -3.12
N PHE A 117 15.12 4.73 -3.18
CA PHE A 117 15.39 3.32 -2.90
C PHE A 117 16.26 2.69 -3.98
N TYR A 118 16.08 3.03 -5.25
CA TYR A 118 16.92 2.57 -6.35
C TYR A 118 18.38 2.95 -6.12
N PHE A 119 18.66 4.21 -5.81
CA PHE A 119 20.03 4.66 -5.52
C PHE A 119 20.58 4.03 -4.24
N TYR A 120 19.75 3.89 -3.20
CA TYR A 120 20.14 3.22 -1.96
C TYR A 120 20.56 1.77 -2.20
N PHE A 121 19.75 0.99 -2.92
CA PHE A 121 20.04 -0.41 -3.21
C PHE A 121 21.15 -0.58 -4.23
N LYS A 122 21.24 0.28 -5.26
CA LYS A 122 22.36 0.29 -6.22
C LYS A 122 23.72 0.53 -5.55
N LYS A 123 23.76 1.28 -4.45
CA LYS A 123 25.01 1.49 -3.70
C LYS A 123 25.33 0.32 -2.76
N LYS A 124 24.32 -0.43 -2.33
CA LYS A 124 24.44 -1.47 -1.29
C LYS A 124 24.65 -2.87 -1.87
N LEU A 125 24.04 -3.15 -3.02
CA LEU A 125 24.18 -4.38 -3.81
C LEU A 125 25.26 -4.17 -4.87
#